data_AF-A0A7J2S3U5-F1
#
_entry.id   AF-A0A7J2S3U5-F1
#
_cell.length_a   1.000
_cell.length_b   1.000
_cell.length_c   1.000
_cell.angle_alpha   90.00
_cell.angle_beta   90.00
_cell.angle_gamma   90.00
#
_symmetry.space_group_name_H-M   'P 1'
#
loop_
_entity.id
_entity.type
_entity.pdbx_description
1 polymer ?
#
loop_
_entity_poly.entity_id
_entity_poly.type
_entity_poly.pdbx_seq_one_letter_code
_entity_poly.pdbx_strand_id
1 'polypeptide(L)'
;MARYSKLRKFLTEIAGSPLVEKISLILPFIILGIDIHILQYSLFRKDFEIVLPATILLALSIVEIIVVIDEIHVTARKMNMERELTIKLEKFIFDNPKLNVKEIVNKFVEKHPEYKDLRKDIYHITCQIFQDK
;
A
#
# COMPACT_ATOMS: atom_id res chain seq x y z
N MET A 1 -17.73 -18.86 -11.18
CA MET A 1 -16.60 -18.76 -10.23
C MET A 1 -16.03 -17.34 -10.20
N ALA A 2 -16.77 -16.36 -9.67
CA ALA A 2 -16.38 -14.93 -9.70
C ALA A 2 -16.04 -14.35 -8.30
N ARG A 3 -16.30 -15.07 -7.20
CA ARG A 3 -16.11 -14.56 -5.82
C ARG A 3 -14.65 -14.47 -5.37
N TYR A 4 -13.74 -15.22 -5.98
CA TYR A 4 -12.32 -15.23 -5.59
C TYR A 4 -11.44 -14.28 -6.41
N SER A 5 -11.96 -13.59 -7.43
CA SER A 5 -11.12 -12.70 -8.26
C SER A 5 -10.67 -11.46 -7.47
N LYS A 6 -11.53 -10.92 -6.59
CA LYS A 6 -11.22 -9.78 -5.72
C LYS A 6 -10.18 -10.16 -4.66
N LEU A 7 -10.37 -11.30 -3.98
CA LEU A 7 -9.42 -11.79 -2.99
C LEU A 7 -8.05 -12.09 -3.63
N ARG A 8 -8.04 -12.68 -4.82
CA ARG A 8 -6.80 -12.96 -5.56
C ARG A 8 -6.09 -11.68 -5.97
N LYS A 9 -6.80 -10.67 -6.48
CA LYS A 9 -6.22 -9.35 -6.77
C LYS A 9 -5.62 -8.73 -5.52
N PHE A 10 -6.35 -8.76 -4.41
CA PHE A 10 -5.88 -8.23 -3.13
C PHE A 10 -4.61 -8.94 -2.62
N LEU A 11 -4.58 -10.28 -2.68
CA LEU A 11 -3.39 -11.06 -2.33
C LEU A 11 -2.20 -10.79 -3.27
N THR A 12 -2.48 -10.52 -4.55
CA THR A 12 -1.43 -10.17 -5.54
C THR A 12 -0.88 -8.77 -5.28
N GLU A 13 -1.74 -7.83 -4.88
CA GLU A 13 -1.35 -6.47 -4.47
C GLU A 13 -0.52 -6.49 -3.18
N ILE A 14 -0.94 -7.25 -2.17
CA ILE A 14 -0.15 -7.47 -0.94
C ILE A 14 1.18 -8.15 -1.27
N ALA A 15 1.19 -9.13 -2.18
CA ALA A 15 2.43 -9.78 -2.60
C ALA A 15 3.38 -8.83 -3.35
N GLY A 16 2.87 -7.78 -4.00
CA GLY A 16 3.67 -6.74 -4.65
C GLY A 16 4.15 -5.61 -3.73
N SER A 17 3.61 -5.51 -2.51
CA SER A 17 3.99 -4.48 -1.53
C SER A 17 5.42 -4.68 -0.97
N PRO A 18 6.12 -3.59 -0.59
CA PRO A 18 7.47 -3.63 0.00
C PRO A 18 7.59 -4.62 1.16
N LEU A 19 8.77 -5.23 1.32
CA LEU A 19 9.04 -6.18 2.41
C LEU A 19 8.80 -5.57 3.81
N VAL A 20 9.05 -4.27 3.97
CA VAL A 20 8.84 -3.53 5.23
C VAL A 20 7.36 -3.48 5.61
N GLU A 21 6.47 -3.25 4.64
CA GLU A 21 5.02 -3.24 4.84
C GLU A 21 4.50 -4.63 5.21
N LYS A 22 5.05 -5.71 4.63
CA LYS A 22 4.68 -7.09 5.00
C LYS A 22 5.11 -7.46 6.41
N ILE A 23 6.27 -6.97 6.85
CA ILE A 23 6.78 -7.20 8.21
C ILE A 23 5.88 -6.53 9.25
N SER A 24 5.23 -5.41 8.90
CA SER A 24 4.30 -4.72 9.82
C SER A 24 3.13 -5.60 10.28
N LEU A 25 2.71 -6.58 9.46
CA LEU A 25 1.63 -7.52 9.81
C LEU A 25 2.06 -8.60 10.81
N ILE A 26 3.35 -8.89 10.93
CA ILE A 26 3.84 -9.98 11.78
C ILE A 26 3.46 -9.74 13.24
N LEU A 27 3.65 -8.51 13.72
CA LEU A 27 3.39 -8.16 15.12
C LEU A 27 1.89 -8.29 15.49
N PRO A 28 0.93 -7.70 14.74
CA PRO A 28 -0.50 -7.91 15.00
C PRO A 28 -0.92 -9.38 15.00
N PHE A 29 -0.36 -10.23 14.12
CA PHE A 29 -0.66 -11.66 14.11
C PHE A 29 -0.10 -12.40 15.33
N ILE A 30 1.10 -12.01 15.82
CA ILE A 30 1.65 -12.57 17.06
C ILE A 30 0.76 -12.18 18.25
N ILE A 31 0.35 -10.92 18.35
CA ILE A 31 -0.54 -10.43 19.41
C ILE A 31 -1.87 -11.18 19.37
N LEU A 32 -2.49 -11.31 18.20
CA LEU A 32 -3.72 -12.08 18.02
C LEU A 32 -3.57 -13.53 18.51
N GLY A 33 -2.43 -14.18 18.23
CA GLY A 33 -2.15 -15.52 18.72
C GLY A 33 -2.07 -15.61 20.24
N ILE A 34 -1.46 -14.62 20.88
CA ILE A 34 -1.39 -14.51 22.34
C ILE A 34 -2.79 -14.29 22.92
N ASP A 35 -3.59 -13.39 22.34
CA ASP A 35 -4.95 -13.10 22.81
C ASP A 35 -5.88 -14.31 22.69
N ILE A 36 -5.79 -15.05 21.59
CA ILE A 36 -6.51 -16.33 21.42
C ILE A 36 -6.10 -17.31 22.52
N HIS A 37 -4.80 -17.41 22.84
CA HIS A 37 -4.32 -18.30 23.88
C HIS A 37 -4.86 -17.91 25.27
N ILE A 38 -4.83 -16.61 25.60
CA ILE A 38 -5.38 -16.08 26.86
C ILE A 38 -6.89 -16.35 26.96
N LEU A 39 -7.62 -16.11 25.88
CA LEU A 39 -9.06 -16.33 25.84
C LEU A 39 -9.41 -17.82 25.98
N GLN A 40 -8.69 -18.71 25.28
CA GLN A 40 -8.85 -20.15 25.42
C GLN A 40 -8.56 -20.63 26.85
N TYR A 41 -7.47 -20.15 27.45
CA TYR A 41 -7.08 -20.51 28.80
C TYR A 41 -8.11 -20.05 29.85
N SER A 42 -8.58 -18.80 29.75
CA SER A 42 -9.58 -18.24 30.66
C SER A 42 -10.95 -18.93 30.52
N LEU A 43 -11.38 -19.26 29.31
CA LEU A 43 -12.59 -20.05 29.06
C LEU A 43 -12.50 -21.45 29.66
N PHE A 44 -11.35 -22.13 29.55
CA PHE A 44 -11.15 -23.46 30.12
C PHE A 44 -11.26 -23.45 31.66
N ARG A 45 -10.76 -22.41 32.32
CA ARG A 45 -10.85 -22.25 33.79
C ARG A 45 -12.17 -21.66 34.27
N LYS A 46 -13.01 -21.15 33.35
CA LYS A 46 -14.24 -20.39 33.66
C LYS A 46 -13.96 -19.12 34.46
N ASP A 47 -12.80 -18.51 34.23
CA ASP A 47 -12.38 -17.26 34.88
C ASP A 47 -13.02 -16.07 34.14
N PHE A 48 -14.32 -15.84 34.39
CA PHE A 48 -15.12 -14.84 33.67
C PHE A 48 -14.59 -13.41 33.79
N GLU A 49 -13.88 -13.08 34.88
CA GLU A 49 -13.21 -11.78 35.07
C GLU A 49 -12.12 -11.53 34.01
N ILE A 50 -11.50 -12.59 33.48
CA ILE A 50 -10.45 -12.52 32.45
C ILE A 50 -11.07 -12.66 31.05
N VAL A 51 -12.16 -13.43 30.91
CA VAL A 51 -12.83 -13.65 29.61
C VAL A 51 -13.27 -12.33 28.99
N LEU A 52 -13.87 -11.43 29.77
CA LEU A 52 -14.36 -10.15 29.27
C LEU A 52 -13.22 -9.26 28.69
N PRO A 53 -12.15 -8.93 29.44
CA PRO A 53 -11.04 -8.14 28.90
C PRO A 53 -10.30 -8.86 27.78
N ALA A 54 -10.12 -10.19 27.84
CA ALA A 54 -9.48 -10.95 26.76
C ALA A 54 -10.28 -10.90 25.44
N THR A 55 -11.61 -10.87 25.53
CA THR A 55 -12.47 -10.72 24.35
C THR A 55 -12.33 -9.32 23.73
N ILE A 56 -12.20 -8.28 24.57
CA ILE A 56 -11.95 -6.91 24.10
C ILE A 56 -10.58 -6.81 23.42
N LEU A 57 -9.53 -7.38 24.02
CA LEU A 57 -8.19 -7.42 23.44
C LEU A 57 -8.21 -8.10 22.06
N LEU A 58 -8.84 -9.27 21.96
CA LEU A 58 -9.00 -9.99 20.70
C LEU A 58 -9.68 -9.12 19.63
N ALA A 59 -10.73 -8.38 19.99
CA ALA A 59 -11.41 -7.48 19.06
C ALA A 59 -10.49 -6.33 18.60
N LEU A 60 -9.71 -5.74 19.51
CA LEU A 60 -8.75 -4.68 19.19
C LEU A 60 -7.65 -5.20 18.24
N SER A 61 -7.11 -6.38 18.46
CA SER A 61 -6.11 -6.97 17.56
C SER A 61 -6.65 -7.26 16.17
N ILE A 62 -7.92 -7.67 16.05
CA ILE A 62 -8.57 -7.82 14.74
C ILE A 62 -8.68 -6.46 14.04
N VAL A 63 -9.07 -5.40 14.76
CA VAL A 63 -9.15 -4.04 14.21
C VAL A 63 -7.77 -3.56 13.75
N GLU A 64 -6.72 -3.80 14.54
CA GLU A 64 -5.34 -3.46 14.17
C GLU A 64 -4.92 -4.12 12.86
N ILE A 65 -5.18 -5.42 12.71
CA ILE A 65 -4.89 -6.14 11.46
C ILE A 65 -5.64 -5.51 10.28
N ILE A 66 -6.91 -5.14 10.45
CA ILE A 66 -7.69 -4.50 9.39
C ILE A 66 -7.09 -3.15 9.00
N VAL A 67 -6.70 -2.33 9.97
CA VAL A 67 -6.08 -1.01 9.73
C VAL A 67 -4.75 -1.14 8.98
N VAL A 68 -3.87 -2.04 9.42
CA VAL A 68 -2.58 -2.28 8.76
C VAL A 68 -2.79 -2.77 7.33
N ILE A 69 -3.77 -3.65 7.11
CA ILE A 69 -4.11 -4.13 5.76
C ILE A 69 -4.58 -2.98 4.85
N ASP A 70 -5.39 -2.05 5.38
CA ASP A 70 -5.86 -0.88 4.63
C ASP A 70 -4.70 0.06 4.28
N GLU A 71 -3.79 0.30 5.22
CA GLU A 71 -2.58 1.10 5.01
C GLU A 71 -1.70 0.52 3.90
N ILE A 72 -1.51 -0.80 3.88
CA ILE A 72 -0.78 -1.51 2.81
C ILE A 72 -1.49 -1.32 1.46
N HIS A 73 -2.82 -1.41 1.42
CA HIS A 73 -3.57 -1.25 0.18
C HIS A 73 -3.46 0.17 -0.39
N VAL A 74 -3.59 1.18 0.48
CA VAL A 74 -3.43 2.60 0.11
C VAL A 74 -2.01 2.85 -0.42
N THR A 75 -1.00 2.33 0.28
CA THR A 75 0.40 2.55 -0.10
C THR A 75 0.76 1.84 -1.40
N ALA A 76 0.35 0.57 -1.57
CA ALA A 76 0.53 -0.17 -2.81
C ALA A 76 -0.16 0.52 -4.00
N ARG A 77 -1.36 1.08 -3.80
CA ARG A 77 -2.07 1.83 -4.85
C ARG A 77 -1.31 3.11 -5.23
N LYS A 78 -0.79 3.84 -4.26
CA LYS A 78 0.03 5.04 -4.50
C LYS A 78 1.31 4.70 -5.26
N MET A 79 2.03 3.67 -4.83
CA MET A 79 3.24 3.20 -5.51
C MET A 79 2.96 2.76 -6.96
N ASN A 80 1.86 2.05 -7.21
CA ASN A 80 1.48 1.66 -8.57
C ASN A 80 1.18 2.86 -9.46
N MET A 81 0.48 3.86 -8.92
CA MET A 81 0.19 5.11 -9.65
C MET A 81 1.48 5.87 -9.98
N GLU A 82 2.38 6.03 -9.01
CA GLU A 82 3.69 6.66 -9.22
C GLU A 82 4.52 5.89 -10.26
N ARG A 83 4.55 4.56 -10.17
CA ARG A 83 5.26 3.71 -11.15
C ARG A 83 4.69 3.85 -12.56
N GLU A 84 3.37 3.87 -12.71
CA GLU A 84 2.73 4.08 -14.02
C GLU A 84 3.08 5.46 -14.58
N LEU A 85 3.06 6.50 -13.73
CA LEU A 85 3.43 7.86 -14.12
C LEU A 85 4.90 7.92 -14.57
N THR A 86 5.81 7.32 -13.82
CA THR A 86 7.24 7.24 -14.16
C THR A 86 7.47 6.55 -15.50
N ILE A 87 6.84 5.38 -15.74
CA ILE A 87 6.97 4.66 -17.01
C ILE A 87 6.48 5.51 -18.20
N LYS A 88 5.34 6.21 -18.02
CA LYS A 88 4.81 7.11 -19.06
C LYS A 88 5.76 8.29 -19.32
N LEU A 89 6.33 8.87 -18.26
CA LEU A 89 7.29 9.97 -18.37
C LEU A 89 8.59 9.52 -19.04
N GLU A 90 9.16 8.39 -18.64
CA GLU A 90 10.36 7.81 -19.27
C GLU A 90 10.15 7.60 -20.77
N LYS A 91 9.01 6.99 -21.15
CA LYS A 91 8.67 6.79 -22.56
C LYS A 91 8.54 8.12 -23.29
N PHE A 92 7.88 9.11 -22.68
CA PHE A 92 7.72 10.43 -23.28
C PHE A 92 9.05 11.17 -23.48
N ILE A 93 9.96 11.07 -22.50
CA ILE A 93 11.32 11.63 -22.57
C ILE A 93 12.14 10.91 -23.65
N PHE A 94 12.03 9.58 -23.73
CA PHE A 94 12.70 8.77 -24.74
C PHE A 94 12.25 9.13 -26.16
N ASP A 95 10.93 9.32 -26.35
CA ASP A 95 10.35 9.72 -27.64
C ASP A 95 10.70 11.18 -28.01
N ASN A 96 11.13 12.01 -27.05
CA ASN A 96 11.40 13.43 -27.23
C ASN A 96 12.77 13.86 -26.63
N PRO A 97 13.89 13.31 -27.10
CA PRO A 97 15.19 13.43 -26.44
C PRO A 97 15.78 14.86 -26.45
N LYS A 98 15.23 15.77 -27.28
CA LYS A 98 15.71 17.15 -27.41
C LYS A 98 15.03 18.14 -26.46
N LEU A 99 13.97 17.72 -25.76
CA LEU A 99 13.20 18.61 -24.90
C LEU A 99 13.88 18.78 -23.55
N ASN A 100 13.85 20.01 -23.02
CA ASN A 100 14.29 20.28 -21.66
C ASN A 100 13.20 19.93 -20.63
N VAL A 101 13.57 19.86 -19.35
CA VAL A 101 12.65 19.49 -18.25
C VAL A 101 11.36 20.32 -18.27
N LYS A 102 11.44 21.65 -18.49
CA LYS A 102 10.27 22.54 -18.51
C LYS A 102 9.34 22.22 -19.68
N GLU A 103 9.89 21.97 -20.86
CA GLU A 103 9.13 21.59 -22.05
C GLU A 103 8.47 20.22 -21.90
N ILE A 104 9.17 19.28 -21.28
CA ILE A 104 8.63 17.94 -21.00
C ILE A 104 7.45 18.04 -20.05
N VAL A 105 7.58 18.74 -18.93
CA VAL A 105 6.49 18.92 -17.96
C VAL A 105 5.27 19.58 -18.62
N ASN A 106 5.48 20.64 -19.39
CA ASN A 106 4.37 21.35 -20.04
C ASN A 106 3.69 20.47 -21.10
N LYS A 107 4.45 19.89 -22.03
CA LYS A 107 3.89 19.07 -23.12
C LYS A 107 3.29 17.76 -22.63
N PHE A 108 3.84 17.18 -21.56
CA PHE A 108 3.29 15.98 -20.95
C PHE A 108 1.93 16.27 -20.30
N VAL A 109 1.79 17.37 -19.55
CA VAL A 109 0.51 17.78 -18.95
C VAL A 109 -0.52 18.18 -20.01
N GLU A 110 -0.10 18.78 -21.12
CA GLU A 110 -0.99 19.07 -22.25
C GLU A 110 -1.51 17.79 -22.93
N LYS A 111 -0.64 16.78 -23.07
CA LYS A 111 -1.00 15.49 -23.67
C LYS A 111 -1.81 14.59 -22.72
N HIS A 112 -1.61 14.74 -21.41
CA HIS A 112 -2.24 13.97 -20.34
C HIS A 112 -2.87 14.91 -19.29
N PRO A 113 -4.01 15.55 -19.63
CA PRO A 113 -4.67 16.48 -18.72
C PRO A 113 -5.13 15.81 -17.42
N GLU A 114 -5.29 14.49 -17.39
CA GLU A 114 -5.60 13.69 -16.19
C GLU A 114 -4.53 13.82 -15.08
N TYR A 115 -3.30 14.21 -15.41
CA TYR A 115 -2.20 14.40 -14.44
C TYR A 115 -1.90 15.86 -14.13
N LYS A 116 -2.78 16.79 -14.53
CA LYS A 116 -2.57 18.24 -14.35
C LYS A 116 -2.34 18.63 -12.88
N ASP A 117 -3.05 17.99 -11.96
CA ASP A 117 -2.92 18.25 -10.53
C ASP A 117 -1.61 17.70 -9.93
N LEU A 118 -0.93 16.80 -10.63
CA LEU A 118 0.34 16.19 -10.24
C LEU A 118 1.55 16.88 -10.87
N ARG A 119 1.40 18.11 -11.38
CA ARG A 119 2.47 18.86 -12.08
C ARG A 119 3.78 18.95 -11.29
N LYS A 120 3.70 19.08 -9.96
CA LYS A 120 4.88 19.13 -9.09
C LYS A 120 5.63 17.80 -9.07
N ASP A 121 4.90 16.69 -8.96
CA ASP A 121 5.47 15.34 -8.94
C ASP A 121 6.07 15.00 -10.31
N ILE A 122 5.38 15.37 -11.39
CA ILE A 122 5.89 15.22 -12.76
C ILE A 122 7.23 15.95 -12.93
N TYR A 123 7.35 17.18 -12.44
CA TYR A 123 8.62 17.92 -12.49
C TYR A 123 9.72 17.20 -11.72
N HIS A 124 9.43 16.75 -10.50
CA HIS A 124 10.42 16.04 -9.66
C HIS A 124 10.89 14.74 -10.31
N ILE A 125 9.96 13.91 -10.79
CA ILE A 125 10.27 12.64 -11.47
C ILE A 125 11.07 12.91 -12.75
N THR A 126 10.70 13.93 -13.53
CA THR A 126 11.44 14.31 -14.74
C THR A 126 12.88 14.72 -14.40
N CYS A 127 13.09 15.51 -13.34
CA CYS A 127 14.43 15.86 -12.87
C CYS A 127 15.25 14.63 -12.47
N GLN A 128 14.66 13.67 -11.76
CA GLN A 128 15.33 12.43 -11.36
C GLN A 128 15.76 11.61 -12.59
N ILE A 129 14.86 11.42 -13.56
CA ILE A 129 15.17 10.69 -14.81
C ILE A 129 16.32 11.35 -15.60
N PHE A 130 16.42 12.68 -15.57
CA PHE A 130 17.53 13.40 -16.23
C PHE A 130 18.84 13.34 -15.46
N GLN A 131 18.81 13.10 -14.14
CA GLN A 131 20.02 12.93 -13.32
C GLN A 131 20.57 11.50 -13.40
N ASP A 132 19.70 10.50 -13.57
CA ASP A 132 20.07 9.08 -13.72
C ASP A 132 20.53 8.70 -15.14
N LYS A 133 20.61 9.67 -16.06
CA LYS A 133 21.06 9.53 -17.46
C LYS A 133 22.51 9.98 -17.65
#